data_AF-A0A8J8BWK4-F1
#
_entry.id   AF-A0A8J8BWK4-F1
#
_cell.length_a   1.000
_cell.length_b   1.000
_cell.length_c   1.000
_cell.angle_alpha   90.00
_cell.angle_beta   90.00
_cell.angle_gamma   90.00
#
_symmetry.space_group_name_H-M   'P 1'
#
loop_
_entity.id
_entity.type
_entity.pdbx_description
1 polymer ?
#
loop_
_entity_poly.entity_id
_entity_poly.type
_entity_poly.pdbx_seq_one_letter_code
_entity_poly.pdbx_strand_id
1 'polypeptide(L)'
;MSDMTSNKRMYFIRNMESLSNENEKEKTITEYEIIADANFVGELDYGPYYFTVWDVGMMNKEGDKRRLCLRVCKDTSLAIEQIRSAKKSGFYHGGDVVDELVTLSSLFLRRRLQLGNIVRMEDKPRITSIHTGWIDKPLIEGKSSLSELRGWLELVEKLDGRYHQKFILAARFYHQALLLIEEHPDMAYLSLISAIETLCQDYEIEIPPLSELDLNLSNLVNFISDEEKRIKLEEAILKREGFLSRKFKAFIIDHIEEDFWTENREGPESARIKPEELSNLLKEVYNQRSRTLHSGEPFPPSVYYSPLMRMEIPFGVTRGERKWSKEELIPNPHFFERLVNHVLKTYLKRNSSEVL
;
A
#
# COMPACT_ATOMS: atom_id res chain seq x y z
N MET A 1 37.90 0.81 0.77
CA MET A 1 36.93 1.80 0.25
C MET A 1 35.55 1.27 0.56
N SER A 2 34.94 1.71 1.66
CA SER A 2 33.57 1.35 1.99
C SER A 2 32.66 1.97 0.93
N ASP A 3 31.94 1.13 0.21
CA ASP A 3 30.85 1.56 -0.66
C ASP A 3 29.90 2.41 0.19
N MET A 4 29.89 3.73 0.00
CA MET A 4 28.83 4.59 0.54
C MET A 4 27.56 4.15 -0.18
N THR A 5 26.93 3.11 0.35
CA THR A 5 25.59 2.68 -0.03
C THR A 5 24.73 3.93 -0.10
N SER A 6 24.29 4.28 -1.31
CA SER A 6 23.26 5.29 -1.57
C SER A 6 22.25 5.20 -0.43
N ASN A 7 22.14 6.23 0.42
CA ASN A 7 21.28 6.21 1.60
C ASN A 7 19.86 5.85 1.15
N LYS A 8 19.42 4.62 1.45
CA LYS A 8 18.17 4.02 0.96
C LYS A 8 16.96 4.39 1.83
N ARG A 9 17.16 5.19 2.87
CA ARG A 9 16.10 5.61 3.77
C ARG A 9 15.17 6.62 3.09
N MET A 10 13.94 6.67 3.60
CA MET A 10 12.90 7.58 3.11
C MET A 10 13.34 9.04 3.20
N TYR A 11 12.81 9.86 2.30
CA TYR A 11 13.24 11.24 2.18
C TYR A 11 12.86 12.07 3.41
N PHE A 12 11.69 11.86 4.00
CA PHE A 12 11.29 12.60 5.21
C PHE A 12 12.28 12.39 6.37
N ILE A 13 12.78 11.16 6.56
CA ILE A 13 13.79 10.85 7.58
C ILE A 13 15.09 11.60 7.26
N ARG A 14 15.56 11.49 6.01
CA ARG A 14 16.79 12.16 5.57
C ARG A 14 16.71 13.67 5.71
N ASN A 15 15.55 14.26 5.42
CA ASN A 15 15.30 15.70 5.60
C ASN A 15 15.34 16.09 7.08
N MET A 16 14.70 15.31 7.95
CA MET A 16 14.73 15.53 9.41
C MET A 16 16.15 15.45 9.98
N GLU A 17 16.92 14.44 9.61
CA GLU A 17 18.34 14.30 10.00
C GLU A 17 19.19 15.45 9.48
N SER A 18 18.94 15.85 8.23
CA SER A 18 19.67 16.95 7.61
C SER A 18 19.42 18.27 8.34
N LEU A 19 18.18 18.54 8.75
CA LEU A 19 17.79 19.73 9.50
C LEU A 19 18.25 19.73 10.96
N SER A 20 18.50 18.54 11.52
CA SER A 20 19.00 18.37 12.89
C SER A 20 20.51 18.64 13.01
N ASN A 21 21.25 18.59 11.90
CA ASN A 21 22.66 18.95 11.87
C ASN A 21 22.81 20.49 11.87
N GLU A 22 23.35 21.05 12.95
CA GLU A 22 23.41 22.48 13.35
C GLU A 22 24.10 23.47 12.38
N ASN A 23 24.43 23.09 11.15
CA ASN A 23 24.93 24.05 10.16
C ASN A 23 23.77 24.96 9.69
N GLU A 24 24.06 26.24 9.41
CA GLU A 24 23.13 27.15 8.75
C GLU A 24 22.81 26.64 7.34
N LYS A 25 21.84 25.74 7.26
CA LYS A 25 21.30 25.23 6.00
C LYS A 25 20.20 26.16 5.53
N GLU A 26 20.13 26.36 4.22
CA GLU A 26 19.02 27.07 3.60
C GLU A 26 17.74 26.25 3.76
N LYS A 27 16.74 26.82 4.44
CA LYS A 27 15.47 26.14 4.75
C LYS A 27 14.34 26.76 3.95
N THR A 28 13.38 25.92 3.58
CA THR A 28 12.13 26.36 2.96
C THR A 28 10.95 25.83 3.76
N ILE A 29 9.96 26.67 4.03
CA ILE A 29 8.73 26.32 4.74
C ILE A 29 7.55 26.44 3.78
N THR A 30 6.86 25.32 3.59
CA THR A 30 5.69 25.24 2.72
C THR A 30 4.52 24.63 3.49
N GLU A 31 3.34 25.23 3.35
CA GLU A 31 2.07 24.68 3.85
C GLU A 31 1.27 24.14 2.67
N TYR A 32 0.81 22.91 2.82
CA TYR A 32 0.02 22.18 1.86
C TYR A 32 -1.38 21.96 2.42
N GLU A 33 -2.40 22.23 1.60
CA GLU A 33 -3.76 21.75 1.82
C GLU A 33 -3.74 20.24 1.60
N ILE A 34 -4.22 19.49 2.59
CA ILE A 34 -4.52 18.07 2.43
C ILE A 34 -6.04 17.93 2.44
N ILE A 35 -6.59 17.40 1.36
CA ILE A 35 -8.02 17.12 1.23
C ILE A 35 -8.28 15.74 1.81
N ALA A 36 -9.23 15.65 2.72
CA ALA A 36 -9.71 14.39 3.25
C ALA A 36 -11.23 14.37 3.25
N ASP A 37 -11.85 13.23 3.44
CA ASP A 37 -13.32 13.07 3.53
C ASP A 37 -13.76 12.46 4.86
N ALA A 38 -12.78 12.04 5.67
CA ALA A 38 -12.98 11.53 7.01
C ALA A 38 -12.87 12.63 8.08
N ASN A 39 -13.35 12.32 9.29
CA ASN A 39 -13.27 13.22 10.41
C ASN A 39 -11.94 13.05 11.17
N PHE A 40 -11.12 14.10 11.17
CA PHE A 40 -9.84 14.16 11.89
C PHE A 40 -9.94 15.07 13.09
N VAL A 41 -9.22 14.71 14.15
CA VAL A 41 -9.09 15.51 15.37
C VAL A 41 -7.62 15.61 15.80
N GLY A 42 -7.31 16.67 16.54
CA GLY A 42 -5.98 16.92 17.08
C GLY A 42 -5.00 17.48 16.07
N GLU A 43 -3.72 17.38 16.43
CA GLU A 43 -2.58 17.85 15.66
C GLU A 43 -1.42 16.86 15.83
N LEU A 44 -0.50 16.89 14.86
CA LEU A 44 0.77 16.17 14.90
C LEU A 44 1.89 17.19 14.73
N ASP A 45 2.75 17.26 15.73
CA ASP A 45 4.07 17.86 15.62
C ASP A 45 5.08 16.71 15.53
N TYR A 46 5.88 16.65 14.46
CA TYR A 46 6.92 15.65 14.24
C TYR A 46 8.16 16.30 13.61
N GLY A 47 8.98 16.95 14.44
CA GLY A 47 10.24 17.57 14.03
C GLY A 47 10.00 18.74 13.07
N PRO A 48 10.46 18.68 11.80
CA PRO A 48 10.21 19.74 10.83
C PRO A 48 8.81 19.69 10.19
N TYR A 49 7.94 18.79 10.64
CA TYR A 49 6.61 18.55 10.08
C TYR A 49 5.52 18.84 11.08
N TYR A 50 4.51 19.60 10.66
CA TYR A 50 3.34 19.89 11.48
C TYR A 50 2.07 19.64 10.69
N PHE A 51 1.16 18.82 11.21
CA PHE A 51 -0.08 18.43 10.55
C PHE A 51 -1.26 18.75 11.46
N THR A 52 -2.20 19.57 11.00
CA THR A 52 -3.34 20.02 11.81
C THR A 52 -4.64 20.00 11.02
N VAL A 53 -5.75 19.89 11.73
CA VAL A 53 -7.07 20.20 11.17
C VAL A 53 -7.14 21.69 10.87
N TRP A 54 -7.59 22.04 9.66
CA TRP A 54 -7.69 23.43 9.21
C TRP A 54 -9.15 23.87 9.02
N ASP A 55 -10.02 22.95 8.59
CA ASP A 55 -11.46 23.17 8.54
C ASP A 55 -12.14 22.77 9.86
N VAL A 56 -12.62 23.77 10.61
CA VAL A 56 -13.35 23.63 11.89
C VAL A 56 -14.87 23.67 11.75
N GLY A 57 -15.40 23.42 10.54
CA GLY A 57 -16.85 23.42 10.28
C GLY A 57 -17.65 22.55 11.25
N MET A 58 -18.52 23.18 12.06
CA MET A 58 -19.33 22.51 13.09
C MET A 58 -20.50 21.66 12.55
N MET A 59 -20.72 21.64 11.23
CA MET A 59 -21.88 20.97 10.59
C MET A 59 -21.51 19.97 9.47
N ASN A 60 -20.25 19.53 9.42
CA ASN A 60 -19.78 18.65 8.35
C ASN A 60 -20.36 17.23 8.50
N LYS A 61 -20.96 16.71 7.43
CA LYS A 61 -21.47 15.33 7.34
C LYS A 61 -20.33 14.36 7.02
N GLU A 62 -20.59 13.07 7.18
CA GLU A 62 -19.69 12.01 6.72
C GLU A 62 -19.49 12.10 5.20
N GLY A 63 -18.22 12.15 4.78
CA GLY A 63 -17.84 12.22 3.38
C GLY A 63 -17.75 13.62 2.80
N ASP A 64 -18.13 14.64 3.55
CA ASP A 64 -17.84 16.02 3.16
C ASP A 64 -16.32 16.21 3.10
N LYS A 65 -15.83 16.80 2.00
CA LYS A 65 -14.41 17.15 1.86
C LYS A 65 -14.00 18.14 2.95
N ARG A 66 -12.97 17.79 3.70
CA ARG A 66 -12.32 18.55 4.75
C ARG A 66 -10.93 18.97 4.31
N ARG A 67 -10.50 20.10 4.84
CA ARG A 67 -9.14 20.61 4.65
C ARG A 67 -8.35 20.41 5.92
N LEU A 68 -7.20 19.77 5.78
CA LEU A 68 -6.14 19.74 6.77
C LEU A 68 -4.97 20.58 6.24
N CYS A 69 -4.07 21.00 7.13
CA CYS A 69 -2.87 21.74 6.78
C CYS A 69 -1.63 20.92 7.18
N LEU A 70 -0.80 20.57 6.20
CA LEU A 70 0.50 19.96 6.41
C LEU A 70 1.59 21.01 6.13
N ARG A 71 2.24 21.49 7.18
CA ARG A 71 3.41 22.36 7.12
C ARG A 71 4.69 21.52 7.12
N VAL A 72 5.56 21.79 6.16
CA VAL A 72 6.80 21.06 5.94
C VAL A 72 7.96 22.05 5.89
N CYS A 73 8.91 21.92 6.81
CA CYS A 73 10.21 22.57 6.71
C CYS A 73 11.19 21.61 6.00
N LYS A 74 11.82 22.10 4.93
CA LYS A 74 12.77 21.34 4.11
C LYS A 74 14.14 21.97 4.12
N ASP A 75 15.16 21.13 4.04
CA ASP A 75 16.52 21.53 3.74
C ASP A 75 16.73 21.61 2.22
N THR A 76 16.87 22.84 1.71
CA THR A 76 17.04 23.11 0.28
C THR A 76 18.38 22.59 -0.24
N SER A 77 19.41 22.55 0.62
CA SER A 77 20.73 22.03 0.25
C SER A 77 20.70 20.53 0.00
N LEU A 78 19.93 19.77 0.79
CA LEU A 78 19.74 18.34 0.61
C LEU A 78 19.12 18.01 -0.75
N ALA A 79 18.13 18.80 -1.20
CA ALA A 79 17.51 18.60 -2.51
C ALA A 79 18.53 18.77 -3.66
N ILE A 80 19.39 19.79 -3.57
CA ILE A 80 20.44 20.05 -4.58
C ILE A 80 21.48 18.92 -4.58
N GLU A 81 21.90 18.45 -3.41
CA GLU A 81 22.83 17.32 -3.28
C GLU A 81 22.26 16.03 -3.85
N GLN A 82 20.97 15.75 -3.63
CA GLN A 82 20.29 14.59 -4.19
C GLN A 82 20.27 14.62 -5.72
N ILE A 83 19.99 15.77 -6.33
CA ILE A 83 20.02 15.92 -7.80
C ILE A 83 21.42 15.64 -8.33
N ARG A 84 22.47 16.17 -7.68
CA ARG A 84 23.87 15.97 -8.10
C ARG A 84 24.37 14.54 -7.93
N SER A 85 23.85 13.82 -6.93
CA SER A 85 24.26 12.45 -6.58
C SER A 85 23.30 11.38 -7.11
N ALA A 86 22.30 11.76 -7.93
CA ALA A 86 21.27 10.88 -8.44
C ALA A 86 21.85 9.70 -9.26
N LYS A 87 21.36 8.50 -8.98
CA LYS A 87 21.71 7.26 -9.68
C LYS A 87 20.44 6.47 -9.96
N LYS A 88 20.48 5.57 -10.96
CA LYS A 88 19.35 4.68 -11.29
C LYS A 88 18.88 3.82 -10.10
N SER A 89 19.80 3.43 -9.21
CA SER A 89 19.51 2.66 -7.99
C SER A 89 19.23 3.52 -6.76
N GLY A 90 19.14 4.84 -6.93
CA GLY A 90 18.82 5.78 -5.85
C GLY A 90 17.39 5.59 -5.33
N PHE A 91 17.16 6.06 -4.10
CA PHE A 91 15.82 6.07 -3.52
C PHE A 91 14.92 7.04 -4.31
N TYR A 92 13.74 6.58 -4.70
CA TYR A 92 12.71 7.41 -5.32
C TYR A 92 11.35 6.72 -5.19
N HIS A 93 10.42 7.39 -4.51
CA HIS A 93 9.09 6.82 -4.28
C HIS A 93 8.03 7.34 -5.26
N GLY A 94 8.38 8.29 -6.14
CA GLY A 94 7.44 8.90 -7.09
C GLY A 94 6.88 10.26 -6.65
N GLY A 95 7.47 10.90 -5.65
CA GLY A 95 7.07 12.21 -5.11
C GLY A 95 8.15 12.80 -4.19
N ASP A 96 7.78 13.78 -3.38
CA ASP A 96 8.65 14.46 -2.41
C ASP A 96 8.27 14.07 -0.96
N VAL A 97 8.88 14.68 0.05
CA VAL A 97 8.61 14.47 1.49
C VAL A 97 7.13 14.57 1.83
N VAL A 98 6.41 15.52 1.22
CA VAL A 98 4.98 15.72 1.47
C VAL A 98 4.16 14.52 1.01
N ASP A 99 4.51 13.96 -0.15
CA ASP A 99 3.85 12.77 -0.69
C ASP A 99 4.13 11.56 0.20
N GLU A 100 5.36 11.38 0.71
CA GLU A 100 5.66 10.29 1.67
C GLU A 100 4.79 10.39 2.93
N LEU A 101 4.71 11.59 3.52
CA LEU A 101 3.94 11.81 4.75
C LEU A 101 2.44 11.57 4.53
N VAL A 102 1.88 12.03 3.41
CA VAL A 102 0.47 11.81 3.05
C VAL A 102 0.18 10.33 2.81
N THR A 103 1.06 9.63 2.07
CA THR A 103 0.96 8.20 1.80
C THR A 103 1.04 7.38 3.08
N LEU A 104 2.02 7.63 3.94
CA LEU A 104 2.18 6.94 5.22
C LEU A 104 1.01 7.19 6.18
N SER A 105 0.53 8.44 6.22
CA SER A 105 -0.64 8.80 7.05
C SER A 105 -1.91 8.12 6.56
N SER A 106 -2.10 8.02 5.24
CA SER A 106 -3.24 7.30 4.64
C SER A 106 -3.21 5.81 4.98
N LEU A 107 -2.02 5.19 4.91
CA LEU A 107 -1.82 3.80 5.31
C LEU A 107 -2.13 3.57 6.79
N PHE A 108 -1.60 4.41 7.67
CA PHE A 108 -1.79 4.23 9.11
C PHE A 108 -3.25 4.40 9.51
N LEU A 109 -3.85 5.53 9.11
CA LEU A 109 -5.20 5.91 9.53
C LEU A 109 -6.29 5.18 8.75
N ARG A 110 -5.94 4.49 7.65
CA ARG A 110 -6.89 3.91 6.69
C ARG A 110 -7.87 4.95 6.16
N ARG A 111 -7.37 6.13 5.81
CA ARG A 111 -8.15 7.29 5.34
C ARG A 111 -7.61 7.82 4.02
N ARG A 112 -8.50 8.38 3.20
CA ARG A 112 -8.11 9.07 1.97
C ARG A 112 -7.58 10.46 2.32
N LEU A 113 -6.26 10.62 2.18
CA LEU A 113 -5.62 11.92 2.23
C LEU A 113 -5.11 12.24 0.83
N GLN A 114 -5.62 13.30 0.22
CA GLN A 114 -5.18 13.78 -1.09
C GLN A 114 -4.35 15.03 -0.88
N LEU A 115 -3.15 15.05 -1.47
CA LEU A 115 -2.37 16.28 -1.54
C LEU A 115 -3.13 17.28 -2.41
N GLY A 116 -3.60 18.36 -1.80
CA GLY A 116 -4.21 19.50 -2.45
C GLY A 116 -3.16 20.56 -2.79
N ASN A 117 -3.53 21.81 -2.62
CA ASN A 117 -2.73 22.92 -3.11
C ASN A 117 -1.62 23.30 -2.14
N ILE A 118 -0.52 23.84 -2.66
CA ILE A 118 0.34 24.70 -1.84
C ILE A 118 -0.49 25.91 -1.48
N VAL A 119 -0.74 26.08 -0.19
CA VAL A 119 -1.53 27.18 0.35
C VAL A 119 -0.69 28.33 0.85
N ARG A 120 0.55 28.03 1.27
CA ARG A 120 1.53 29.02 1.72
C ARG A 120 2.95 28.54 1.38
N MET A 121 3.82 29.45 0.98
CA MET A 121 5.25 29.17 0.78
C MET A 121 6.04 30.39 1.26
N GLU A 122 7.01 30.20 2.16
CA GLU A 122 7.77 31.31 2.78
C GLU A 122 6.83 32.38 3.35
N ASP A 123 5.82 31.94 4.09
CA ASP A 123 4.76 32.76 4.65
C ASP A 123 3.85 33.53 3.66
N LYS A 124 3.95 33.24 2.35
CA LYS A 124 3.14 33.90 1.31
C LYS A 124 2.02 32.98 0.78
N PRO A 125 0.76 33.43 0.74
CA PRO A 125 -0.36 32.60 0.28
C PRO A 125 -0.31 32.28 -1.23
N ARG A 126 -0.74 31.07 -1.62
CA ARG A 126 -0.83 30.54 -3.00
C ARG A 126 -2.07 29.62 -3.09
N ILE A 127 -2.86 29.56 -4.17
CA ILE A 127 -3.99 28.60 -4.30
C ILE A 127 -4.23 28.27 -5.79
N THR A 128 -4.47 26.99 -6.15
CA THR A 128 -4.97 26.56 -7.49
C THR A 128 -5.74 25.22 -7.43
N SER A 129 -7.08 25.23 -7.43
CA SER A 129 -7.98 24.06 -7.19
C SER A 129 -8.28 23.18 -8.42
N ILE A 130 -8.80 21.93 -8.24
CA ILE A 130 -9.89 21.29 -9.04
C ILE A 130 -10.48 19.96 -8.44
N HIS A 131 -11.82 19.84 -8.52
CA HIS A 131 -12.75 18.66 -8.59
C HIS A 131 -13.26 17.85 -7.36
N THR A 132 -14.49 17.28 -7.52
CA THR A 132 -15.31 16.53 -6.55
C THR A 132 -15.83 15.22 -7.15
N GLY A 133 -15.85 14.14 -6.35
CA GLY A 133 -16.30 12.78 -6.71
C GLY A 133 -17.16 12.13 -5.60
N TRP A 134 -17.45 10.84 -5.75
CA TRP A 134 -18.30 10.01 -4.87
C TRP A 134 -17.58 9.58 -3.56
N ILE A 135 -18.22 8.79 -2.66
CA ILE A 135 -17.83 8.61 -1.24
C ILE A 135 -18.09 7.16 -0.70
N ASP A 136 -17.08 6.50 -0.11
CA ASP A 136 -17.05 5.14 0.50
C ASP A 136 -17.03 5.23 2.03
N LYS A 137 -18.14 4.83 2.64
CA LYS A 137 -18.44 5.12 4.05
C LYS A 137 -17.49 4.43 5.05
N PRO A 138 -17.15 3.13 4.95
CA PRO A 138 -16.16 2.51 5.84
C PRO A 138 -14.78 3.19 5.92
N LEU A 139 -14.33 3.85 4.86
CA LEU A 139 -13.07 4.62 4.88
C LEU A 139 -13.21 5.98 5.58
N ILE A 140 -14.42 6.38 5.93
CA ILE A 140 -14.76 7.70 6.43
C ILE A 140 -15.33 7.64 7.85
N GLU A 141 -16.11 6.60 8.14
CA GLU A 141 -16.74 6.34 9.43
C GLU A 141 -15.66 6.17 10.52
N GLY A 142 -15.82 6.87 11.64
CA GLY A 142 -14.91 6.85 12.80
C GLY A 142 -14.21 8.19 13.07
N LYS A 143 -13.35 8.21 14.10
CA LYS A 143 -12.48 9.35 14.42
C LYS A 143 -11.03 8.90 14.32
N SER A 144 -10.23 9.65 13.58
CA SER A 144 -8.78 9.43 13.50
C SER A 144 -8.07 10.55 14.25
N SER A 145 -7.24 10.19 15.24
CA SER A 145 -6.43 11.17 15.95
C SER A 145 -5.08 11.35 15.26
N LEU A 146 -4.76 12.58 14.88
CA LEU A 146 -3.43 12.90 14.33
C LEU A 146 -2.32 12.66 15.36
N SER A 147 -2.63 12.71 16.66
CA SER A 147 -1.66 12.46 17.73
C SER A 147 -1.07 11.05 17.70
N GLU A 148 -1.79 10.07 17.14
CA GLU A 148 -1.35 8.67 17.06
C GLU A 148 -0.33 8.43 15.91
N LEU A 149 -0.23 9.37 14.95
CA LEU A 149 0.72 9.26 13.83
C LEU A 149 2.17 9.30 14.29
N ARG A 150 2.47 9.94 15.43
CA ARG A 150 3.84 10.04 15.94
C ARG A 150 4.46 8.66 16.12
N GLY A 151 3.80 7.78 16.88
CA GLY A 151 4.30 6.43 17.13
C GLY A 151 4.45 5.61 15.84
N TRP A 152 3.60 5.87 14.85
CA TRP A 152 3.72 5.25 13.52
C TRP A 152 4.93 5.75 12.74
N LEU A 153 5.17 7.07 12.70
CA LEU A 153 6.32 7.65 12.01
C LEU A 153 7.64 7.21 12.67
N GLU A 154 7.67 7.13 14.00
CA GLU A 154 8.78 6.58 14.76
C GLU A 154 9.04 5.10 14.42
N LEU A 155 7.99 4.32 14.18
CA LEU A 155 8.13 2.93 13.74
C LEU A 155 8.72 2.86 12.32
N VAL A 156 8.27 3.72 11.40
CA VAL A 156 8.84 3.83 10.04
C VAL A 156 10.31 4.27 10.07
N GLU A 157 10.69 5.14 11.00
CA GLU A 157 12.08 5.54 11.20
C GLU A 157 12.98 4.38 11.63
N LYS A 158 12.43 3.41 12.40
CA LYS A 158 13.13 2.22 12.91
C LYS A 158 13.17 1.04 11.92
N LEU A 159 12.53 1.17 10.76
CA LEU A 159 12.61 0.18 9.69
C LEU A 159 14.06 0.01 9.23
N ASP A 160 14.51 -1.22 8.96
CA ASP A 160 15.84 -1.42 8.38
C ASP A 160 15.93 -0.71 7.01
N GLY A 161 16.98 0.11 6.84
CA GLY A 161 17.29 0.89 5.63
C GLY A 161 17.10 0.15 4.30
N ARG A 162 17.30 -1.18 4.29
CA ARG A 162 17.14 -2.04 3.11
C ARG A 162 15.68 -2.16 2.65
N TYR A 163 14.70 -2.00 3.54
CA TYR A 163 13.28 -2.18 3.24
C TYR A 163 12.55 -0.87 2.93
N HIS A 164 13.10 0.31 3.26
CA HIS A 164 12.42 1.60 3.07
C HIS A 164 11.87 1.81 1.65
N GLN A 165 12.70 1.59 0.63
CA GLN A 165 12.28 1.77 -0.77
C GLN A 165 11.10 0.87 -1.14
N LYS A 166 11.13 -0.41 -0.75
CA LYS A 166 10.05 -1.34 -1.08
C LYS A 166 8.80 -1.02 -0.28
N PHE A 167 8.96 -0.68 1.00
CA PHE A 167 7.86 -0.33 1.88
C PHE A 167 7.13 0.93 1.43
N ILE A 168 7.85 2.01 1.08
CA ILE A 168 7.18 3.24 0.61
C ILE A 168 6.48 3.04 -0.74
N LEU A 169 7.05 2.23 -1.64
CA LEU A 169 6.40 1.90 -2.91
C LEU A 169 5.12 1.08 -2.69
N ALA A 170 5.16 0.11 -1.76
CA ALA A 170 3.97 -0.64 -1.36
C ALA A 170 2.90 0.26 -0.74
N ALA A 171 3.30 1.15 0.19
CA ALA A 171 2.41 2.13 0.81
C ALA A 171 1.79 3.08 -0.23
N ARG A 172 2.56 3.50 -1.25
CA ARG A 172 2.07 4.33 -2.35
C ARG A 172 1.00 3.61 -3.16
N PHE A 173 1.21 2.36 -3.53
CA PHE A 173 0.20 1.57 -4.24
C PHE A 173 -1.07 1.40 -3.40
N TYR A 174 -0.93 1.17 -2.10
CA TYR A 174 -2.07 1.12 -1.19
C TYR A 174 -2.80 2.48 -1.12
N HIS A 175 -2.08 3.59 -0.99
CA HIS A 175 -2.65 4.94 -0.99
C HIS A 175 -3.39 5.23 -2.31
N GLN A 176 -2.79 4.91 -3.45
CA GLN A 176 -3.44 5.00 -4.76
C GLN A 176 -4.72 4.17 -4.82
N ALA A 177 -4.72 2.96 -4.23
CA ALA A 177 -5.92 2.16 -4.15
C ALA A 177 -7.03 2.87 -3.39
N LEU A 178 -6.74 3.46 -2.22
CA LEU A 178 -7.71 4.22 -1.45
C LEU A 178 -8.30 5.39 -2.26
N LEU A 179 -7.48 6.11 -3.03
CA LEU A 179 -7.97 7.22 -3.86
C LEU A 179 -8.90 6.76 -4.98
N LEU A 180 -8.70 5.55 -5.50
CA LEU A 180 -9.41 5.02 -6.66
C LEU A 180 -10.60 4.10 -6.30
N ILE A 181 -10.70 3.62 -5.05
CA ILE A 181 -11.57 2.50 -4.67
C ILE A 181 -13.04 2.70 -5.00
N GLU A 182 -13.47 3.93 -5.17
CA GLU A 182 -14.85 4.32 -5.46
C GLU A 182 -15.12 4.55 -6.94
N GLU A 183 -14.22 5.26 -7.62
CA GLU A 183 -14.41 5.67 -9.00
C GLU A 183 -13.90 4.60 -9.98
N HIS A 184 -12.82 3.91 -9.59
CA HIS A 184 -12.13 2.91 -10.38
C HIS A 184 -11.72 1.71 -9.49
N PRO A 185 -12.70 0.96 -8.93
CA PRO A 185 -12.43 -0.12 -7.97
C PRO A 185 -11.57 -1.26 -8.53
N ASP A 186 -11.60 -1.49 -9.84
CA ASP A 186 -10.72 -2.41 -10.53
C ASP A 186 -9.25 -1.97 -10.49
N MET A 187 -8.99 -0.69 -10.78
CA MET A 187 -7.66 -0.10 -10.67
C MET A 187 -7.20 -0.04 -9.21
N ALA A 188 -8.12 0.20 -8.27
CA ALA A 188 -7.82 0.10 -6.85
C ALA A 188 -7.43 -1.33 -6.46
N TYR A 189 -8.13 -2.35 -6.95
CA TYR A 189 -7.81 -3.76 -6.72
C TYR A 189 -6.42 -4.11 -7.24
N LEU A 190 -6.09 -3.70 -8.46
CA LEU A 190 -4.77 -3.89 -9.05
C LEU A 190 -3.68 -3.18 -8.24
N SER A 191 -3.98 -2.00 -7.71
CA SER A 191 -3.06 -1.25 -6.85
C SER A 191 -2.84 -1.97 -5.51
N LEU A 192 -3.88 -2.52 -4.88
CA LEU A 192 -3.76 -3.34 -3.66
C LEU A 192 -2.90 -4.60 -3.90
N ILE A 193 -3.07 -5.28 -5.03
CA ILE A 193 -2.24 -6.43 -5.40
C ILE A 193 -0.78 -5.99 -5.60
N SER A 194 -0.57 -4.86 -6.31
CA SER A 194 0.76 -4.31 -6.57
C SER A 194 1.48 -3.91 -5.28
N ALA A 195 0.75 -3.46 -4.26
CA ALA A 195 1.32 -3.16 -2.95
C ALA A 195 1.96 -4.41 -2.33
N ILE A 196 1.27 -5.54 -2.34
CA ILE A 196 1.80 -6.82 -1.84
C ILE A 196 2.92 -7.35 -2.75
N GLU A 197 2.72 -7.34 -4.07
CA GLU A 197 3.72 -7.80 -5.05
C GLU A 197 5.07 -7.07 -4.85
N THR A 198 5.03 -5.78 -4.50
CA THR A 198 6.23 -4.98 -4.23
C THR A 198 7.04 -5.50 -3.04
N LEU A 199 6.38 -5.99 -1.99
CA LEU A 199 7.05 -6.54 -0.81
C LEU A 199 7.44 -8.01 -0.97
N CYS A 200 6.59 -8.81 -1.63
CA CYS A 200 6.78 -10.25 -1.67
C CYS A 200 7.77 -10.74 -2.75
N GLN A 201 8.31 -9.85 -3.59
CA GLN A 201 9.27 -10.22 -4.65
C GLN A 201 10.46 -11.03 -4.14
N ASP A 202 11.06 -10.61 -3.03
CA ASP A 202 12.22 -11.28 -2.42
C ASP A 202 11.79 -12.30 -1.36
N TYR A 203 10.49 -12.53 -1.19
CA TYR A 203 10.00 -13.49 -0.20
C TYR A 203 10.45 -14.88 -0.59
N GLU A 204 11.11 -15.56 0.35
CA GLU A 204 11.57 -16.93 0.17
C GLU A 204 10.38 -17.87 0.41
N ILE A 205 10.17 -18.76 -0.54
CA ILE A 205 9.18 -19.82 -0.44
C ILE A 205 9.88 -21.13 -0.76
N GLU A 206 9.40 -22.20 -0.14
CA GLU A 206 9.81 -23.54 -0.52
C GLU A 206 9.45 -23.78 -1.99
N ILE A 207 10.45 -24.19 -2.77
CA ILE A 207 10.28 -24.49 -4.19
C ILE A 207 9.92 -25.97 -4.26
N PRO A 208 8.67 -26.33 -4.58
CA PRO A 208 8.33 -27.73 -4.74
C PRO A 208 8.98 -28.29 -6.00
N PRO A 209 9.11 -29.63 -6.08
CA PRO A 209 9.67 -30.29 -7.25
C PRO A 209 8.88 -29.94 -8.52
N LEU A 210 9.55 -29.94 -9.67
CA LEU A 210 8.92 -29.61 -10.96
C LEU A 210 7.73 -30.52 -11.28
N SER A 211 7.73 -31.75 -10.77
CA SER A 211 6.63 -32.71 -10.91
C SER A 211 5.32 -32.25 -10.26
N GLU A 212 5.38 -31.43 -9.21
CA GLU A 212 4.19 -30.86 -8.57
C GLU A 212 3.68 -29.61 -9.29
N LEU A 213 4.51 -28.99 -10.12
CA LEU A 213 4.19 -27.80 -10.89
C LEU A 213 3.59 -28.16 -12.24
N ASP A 214 4.29 -28.99 -13.00
CA ASP A 214 3.86 -29.46 -14.30
C ASP A 214 4.50 -30.84 -14.56
N LEU A 215 3.66 -31.87 -14.46
CA LEU A 215 4.05 -33.26 -14.74
C LEU A 215 4.60 -33.42 -16.16
N ASN A 216 4.06 -32.72 -17.14
CA ASN A 216 4.51 -32.82 -18.53
C ASN A 216 5.88 -32.16 -18.69
N LEU A 217 6.09 -30.98 -18.10
CA LEU A 217 7.38 -30.31 -18.13
C LEU A 217 8.44 -31.10 -17.36
N SER A 218 8.07 -31.67 -16.22
CA SER A 218 8.93 -32.58 -15.44
C SER A 218 9.34 -33.80 -16.28
N ASN A 219 8.39 -34.43 -16.96
CA ASN A 219 8.67 -35.54 -17.88
C ASN A 219 9.61 -35.11 -19.02
N LEU A 220 9.43 -33.91 -19.58
CA LEU A 220 10.31 -33.36 -20.62
C LEU A 220 11.74 -33.14 -20.13
N VAL A 221 11.90 -32.56 -18.93
CA VAL A 221 13.20 -32.33 -18.29
C VAL A 221 13.89 -33.66 -17.96
N ASN A 222 13.12 -34.69 -17.58
CA ASN A 222 13.64 -36.03 -17.28
C ASN A 222 14.21 -36.78 -18.49
N PHE A 223 13.93 -36.37 -19.73
CA PHE A 223 14.60 -36.92 -20.93
C PHE A 223 16.04 -36.45 -21.10
N ILE A 224 16.49 -35.46 -20.31
CA ILE A 224 17.86 -34.98 -20.33
C ILE A 224 18.72 -35.99 -19.56
N SER A 225 19.59 -36.68 -20.30
CA SER A 225 20.50 -37.72 -19.78
C SER A 225 21.68 -37.16 -18.99
N ASP A 226 22.00 -35.88 -19.17
CA ASP A 226 23.03 -35.16 -18.41
C ASP A 226 22.42 -34.57 -17.14
N GLU A 227 22.77 -35.14 -15.98
CA GLU A 227 22.22 -34.78 -14.68
C GLU A 227 22.52 -33.32 -14.28
N GLU A 228 23.72 -32.82 -14.59
CA GLU A 228 24.10 -31.44 -14.25
C GLU A 228 23.30 -30.43 -15.08
N LYS A 229 23.09 -30.72 -16.37
CA LYS A 229 22.23 -29.90 -17.24
C LYS A 229 20.76 -30.00 -16.84
N ARG A 230 20.29 -31.18 -16.44
CA ARG A 230 18.93 -31.40 -15.96
C ARG A 230 18.64 -30.54 -14.74
N ILE A 231 19.50 -30.60 -13.72
CA ILE A 231 19.37 -29.80 -12.49
C ILE A 231 19.41 -28.31 -12.80
N LYS A 232 20.38 -27.84 -13.60
CA LYS A 232 20.47 -26.43 -14.00
C LYS A 232 19.25 -25.93 -14.77
N LEU A 233 18.69 -26.78 -15.64
CA LEU A 233 17.47 -26.44 -16.39
C LEU A 233 16.25 -26.41 -15.48
N GLU A 234 16.10 -27.39 -14.60
CA GLU A 234 15.02 -27.44 -13.61
C GLU A 234 15.07 -26.19 -12.72
N GLU A 235 16.24 -25.83 -12.17
CA GLU A 235 16.42 -24.58 -11.43
C GLU A 235 16.11 -23.33 -12.26
N ALA A 236 16.46 -23.30 -13.55
CA ALA A 236 16.20 -22.16 -14.41
C ALA A 236 14.71 -22.01 -14.75
N ILE A 237 14.00 -23.11 -14.95
CA ILE A 237 12.54 -23.17 -15.11
C ILE A 237 11.88 -22.68 -13.83
N LEU A 238 12.29 -23.24 -12.68
CA LEU A 238 11.79 -22.86 -11.36
C LEU A 238 12.16 -21.40 -11.00
N LYS A 239 13.20 -20.80 -11.60
CA LYS A 239 13.48 -19.37 -11.42
C LYS A 239 12.62 -18.47 -12.31
N ARG A 240 12.11 -18.97 -13.44
CA ARG A 240 11.35 -18.19 -14.43
C ARG A 240 9.84 -18.33 -14.30
N GLU A 241 9.35 -19.50 -13.89
CA GLU A 241 7.92 -19.73 -13.75
C GLU A 241 7.34 -19.00 -12.54
N GLY A 242 6.42 -18.06 -12.76
CA GLY A 242 5.16 -17.92 -12.00
C GLY A 242 5.14 -17.88 -10.46
N PHE A 243 6.25 -17.89 -9.73
CA PHE A 243 6.23 -17.96 -8.27
C PHE A 243 5.68 -16.70 -7.62
N LEU A 244 5.48 -15.62 -8.37
CA LEU A 244 4.90 -14.39 -7.83
C LEU A 244 3.50 -14.65 -7.24
N SER A 245 2.68 -15.51 -7.84
CA SER A 245 1.37 -15.92 -7.26
C SER A 245 1.53 -16.64 -5.92
N ARG A 246 2.52 -17.54 -5.84
CA ARG A 246 2.80 -18.34 -4.65
C ARG A 246 3.40 -17.48 -3.54
N LYS A 247 4.36 -16.62 -3.87
CA LYS A 247 4.96 -15.63 -2.97
C LYS A 247 3.91 -14.66 -2.47
N PHE A 248 3.04 -14.15 -3.34
CA PHE A 248 1.93 -13.29 -2.98
C PHE A 248 1.03 -13.95 -1.92
N LYS A 249 0.60 -15.19 -2.17
CA LYS A 249 -0.22 -15.94 -1.22
C LYS A 249 0.51 -16.24 0.08
N ALA A 250 1.72 -16.79 0.00
CA ALA A 250 2.51 -17.19 1.16
C ALA A 250 2.86 -15.99 2.04
N PHE A 251 3.20 -14.86 1.43
CA PHE A 251 3.50 -13.61 2.14
C PHE A 251 2.29 -13.10 2.94
N ILE A 252 1.10 -13.06 2.33
CA ILE A 252 -0.11 -12.62 3.04
C ILE A 252 -0.45 -13.57 4.19
N ILE A 253 -0.39 -14.88 3.96
CA ILE A 253 -0.68 -15.89 5.00
C ILE A 253 0.32 -15.80 6.15
N ASP A 254 1.59 -15.50 5.88
CA ASP A 254 2.61 -15.34 6.92
C ASP A 254 2.40 -14.07 7.75
N HIS A 255 1.91 -12.99 7.13
CA HIS A 255 1.79 -11.66 7.75
C HIS A 255 0.40 -11.33 8.29
N ILE A 256 -0.57 -12.23 8.14
CA ILE A 256 -1.88 -12.09 8.77
C ILE A 256 -1.79 -12.54 10.23
N GLU A 257 -2.38 -11.76 11.13
CA GLU A 257 -2.41 -12.06 12.57
C GLU A 257 -3.86 -12.34 12.99
N GLU A 258 -4.06 -12.99 14.14
CA GLU A 258 -5.39 -13.45 14.58
C GLU A 258 -6.37 -12.28 14.81
N ASP A 259 -5.85 -11.12 15.22
CA ASP A 259 -6.62 -9.91 15.47
C ASP A 259 -7.42 -9.44 14.24
N PHE A 260 -6.87 -9.62 13.02
CA PHE A 260 -7.56 -9.33 11.76
C PHE A 260 -8.94 -10.00 11.65
N TRP A 261 -9.07 -11.23 12.15
CA TRP A 261 -10.32 -12.00 12.08
C TRP A 261 -11.34 -11.59 13.13
N THR A 262 -10.88 -10.95 14.20
CA THR A 262 -11.70 -10.56 15.37
C THR A 262 -12.14 -9.09 15.34
N GLU A 263 -11.50 -8.25 14.55
CA GLU A 263 -11.77 -6.81 14.49
C GLU A 263 -13.11 -6.48 13.82
N ASN A 264 -14.08 -5.99 14.61
CA ASN A 264 -15.34 -5.31 14.19
C ASN A 264 -15.86 -5.68 12.79
N ARG A 265 -16.11 -6.98 12.57
CA ARG A 265 -16.63 -7.49 11.30
C ARG A 265 -18.11 -7.23 11.20
N GLU A 266 -18.49 -6.40 10.24
CA GLU A 266 -19.87 -6.06 9.95
C GLU A 266 -20.46 -7.00 8.89
N GLY A 267 -21.78 -7.01 8.76
CA GLY A 267 -22.47 -7.85 7.78
C GLY A 267 -22.74 -9.30 8.25
N PRO A 268 -23.49 -10.06 7.44
CA PRO A 268 -24.01 -11.37 7.83
C PRO A 268 -22.92 -12.43 7.90
N GLU A 269 -22.98 -13.30 8.92
CA GLU A 269 -22.00 -14.37 9.15
C GLU A 269 -21.84 -15.33 7.96
N SER A 270 -22.93 -15.58 7.21
CA SER A 270 -22.91 -16.43 6.02
C SER A 270 -22.08 -15.86 4.86
N ALA A 271 -21.78 -14.55 4.86
CA ALA A 271 -21.01 -13.87 3.81
C ALA A 271 -19.62 -13.40 4.30
N ARG A 272 -19.19 -13.92 5.45
CA ARG A 272 -17.87 -13.68 6.04
C ARG A 272 -16.87 -14.68 5.49
N ILE A 273 -15.70 -14.19 5.09
CA ILE A 273 -14.58 -15.03 4.68
C ILE A 273 -13.96 -15.67 5.92
N LYS A 274 -13.79 -16.98 5.92
CA LYS A 274 -13.15 -17.68 7.05
C LYS A 274 -11.64 -17.82 6.84
N PRO A 275 -10.84 -17.95 7.91
CA PRO A 275 -9.39 -18.13 7.80
C PRO A 275 -8.99 -19.27 6.85
N GLU A 276 -9.70 -20.39 6.92
CA GLU A 276 -9.47 -21.56 6.06
C GLU A 276 -9.76 -21.32 4.56
N GLU A 277 -10.60 -20.33 4.23
CA GLU A 277 -10.95 -19.99 2.84
C GLU A 277 -9.91 -19.05 2.20
N LEU A 278 -9.10 -18.35 3.02
CA LEU A 278 -8.22 -17.28 2.55
C LEU A 278 -7.22 -17.74 1.49
N SER A 279 -6.60 -18.90 1.67
CA SER A 279 -5.59 -19.43 0.73
C SER A 279 -6.14 -19.62 -0.69
N ASN A 280 -7.35 -20.18 -0.80
CA ASN A 280 -8.01 -20.36 -2.09
C ASN A 280 -8.47 -19.02 -2.67
N LEU A 281 -8.95 -18.12 -1.82
CA LEU A 281 -9.41 -16.79 -2.23
C LEU A 281 -8.27 -15.93 -2.79
N LEU A 282 -7.08 -15.98 -2.19
CA LEU A 282 -5.90 -15.28 -2.68
C LEU A 282 -5.43 -15.82 -4.04
N LYS A 283 -5.60 -17.13 -4.29
CA LYS A 283 -5.37 -17.72 -5.61
C LYS A 283 -6.31 -17.09 -6.64
N GLU A 284 -7.59 -16.96 -6.32
CA GLU A 284 -8.57 -16.37 -7.24
C GLU A 284 -8.37 -14.86 -7.45
N VAL A 285 -7.98 -14.12 -6.41
CA VAL A 285 -7.56 -12.71 -6.54
C VAL A 285 -6.40 -12.58 -7.54
N TYR A 286 -5.38 -13.43 -7.42
CA TYR A 286 -4.23 -13.39 -8.31
C TYR A 286 -4.59 -13.84 -9.74
N ASN A 287 -5.41 -14.88 -9.88
CA ASN A 287 -5.92 -15.33 -11.17
C ASN A 287 -6.70 -14.22 -11.87
N GLN A 288 -7.58 -13.53 -11.15
CA GLN A 288 -8.33 -12.41 -11.69
C GLN A 288 -7.41 -11.29 -12.18
N ARG A 289 -6.41 -10.88 -11.38
CA ARG A 289 -5.40 -9.90 -11.82
C ARG A 289 -4.67 -10.33 -13.08
N SER A 290 -4.28 -11.60 -13.17
CA SER A 290 -3.62 -12.15 -14.34
C SER A 290 -4.51 -12.04 -15.58
N ARG A 291 -5.78 -12.49 -15.50
CA ARG A 291 -6.75 -12.40 -16.59
C ARG A 291 -7.03 -10.96 -17.01
N THR A 292 -7.16 -10.04 -16.05
CA THR A 292 -7.37 -8.61 -16.34
C THR A 292 -6.19 -8.00 -17.08
N LEU A 293 -4.95 -8.24 -16.64
CA LEU A 293 -3.77 -7.62 -17.26
C LEU A 293 -3.35 -8.26 -18.59
N HIS A 294 -3.55 -9.57 -18.75
CA HIS A 294 -3.11 -10.29 -19.95
C HIS A 294 -4.19 -10.45 -21.01
N SER A 295 -5.46 -10.56 -20.60
CA SER A 295 -6.59 -10.82 -21.50
C SER A 295 -7.57 -9.66 -21.56
N GLY A 296 -7.37 -8.59 -20.78
CA GLY A 296 -8.31 -7.47 -20.70
C GLY A 296 -9.64 -7.86 -20.05
N GLU A 297 -9.67 -8.97 -19.31
CA GLU A 297 -10.92 -9.46 -18.70
C GLU A 297 -11.35 -8.54 -17.56
N PRO A 298 -12.60 -8.00 -17.57
CA PRO A 298 -13.06 -7.15 -16.50
C PRO A 298 -13.18 -7.92 -15.19
N PHE A 299 -13.09 -7.20 -14.07
CA PHE A 299 -13.38 -7.77 -12.75
C PHE A 299 -14.84 -8.23 -12.65
N PRO A 300 -15.16 -9.16 -11.72
CA PRO A 300 -16.54 -9.53 -11.45
C PRO A 300 -17.37 -8.29 -11.08
N PRO A 301 -18.67 -8.22 -11.47
CA PRO A 301 -19.47 -7.02 -11.23
C PRO A 301 -19.54 -6.61 -9.75
N SER A 302 -19.41 -7.54 -8.81
CA SER A 302 -19.38 -7.27 -7.37
C SER A 302 -18.29 -6.29 -6.95
N VAL A 303 -17.19 -6.18 -7.70
CA VAL A 303 -16.11 -5.22 -7.43
C VAL A 303 -16.55 -3.79 -7.70
N TYR A 304 -17.47 -3.57 -8.64
CA TYR A 304 -17.88 -2.23 -9.09
C TYR A 304 -19.04 -1.62 -8.29
N TYR A 305 -19.55 -2.33 -7.29
CA TYR A 305 -20.71 -1.91 -6.51
C TYR A 305 -20.40 -1.96 -5.02
N SER A 306 -20.99 -1.02 -4.28
CA SER A 306 -20.95 -1.05 -2.81
C SER A 306 -21.48 -2.41 -2.31
N PRO A 307 -20.80 -3.05 -1.34
CA PRO A 307 -21.20 -4.37 -0.87
C PRO A 307 -22.61 -4.33 -0.28
N LEU A 308 -23.50 -5.16 -0.84
CA LEU A 308 -24.83 -5.37 -0.26
C LEU A 308 -24.68 -5.82 1.19
N MET A 309 -25.35 -5.13 2.11
CA MET A 309 -25.33 -5.45 3.55
C MET A 309 -23.92 -5.62 4.14
N ARG A 310 -22.92 -4.90 3.62
CA ARG A 310 -21.52 -4.97 4.07
C ARG A 310 -20.91 -6.39 4.00
N MET A 311 -21.41 -7.23 3.09
CA MET A 311 -20.86 -8.57 2.86
C MET A 311 -19.39 -8.50 2.44
N GLU A 312 -18.57 -9.46 2.87
CA GLU A 312 -17.14 -9.50 2.48
C GLU A 312 -16.94 -10.18 1.13
N ILE A 313 -17.77 -11.19 0.83
CA ILE A 313 -17.81 -11.88 -0.46
C ILE A 313 -19.26 -12.10 -0.91
N PRO A 314 -19.59 -11.89 -2.19
CA PRO A 314 -20.95 -12.16 -2.70
C PRO A 314 -21.27 -13.67 -2.75
N PHE A 315 -22.56 -14.01 -2.72
CA PHE A 315 -23.03 -15.40 -2.87
C PHE A 315 -23.01 -15.92 -4.32
N GLY A 316 -22.83 -15.03 -5.29
CA GLY A 316 -22.96 -15.31 -6.71
C GLY A 316 -23.37 -14.05 -7.46
N VAL A 317 -22.91 -13.92 -8.69
CA VAL A 317 -23.27 -12.78 -9.54
C VAL A 317 -23.61 -13.29 -10.94
N THR A 318 -24.68 -12.76 -11.51
CA THR A 318 -25.03 -12.96 -12.92
C THR A 318 -25.18 -11.58 -13.56
N ARG A 319 -24.51 -11.35 -14.69
CA ARG A 319 -24.65 -10.11 -15.45
C ARG A 319 -24.54 -10.39 -16.94
N GLY A 320 -25.57 -10.02 -17.69
CA GLY A 320 -25.71 -10.45 -19.08
C GLY A 320 -25.77 -11.98 -19.18
N GLU A 321 -25.00 -12.54 -20.10
CA GLU A 321 -24.92 -13.99 -20.35
C GLU A 321 -23.87 -14.72 -19.47
N ARG A 322 -23.14 -13.98 -18.63
CA ARG A 322 -22.08 -14.54 -17.77
C ARG A 322 -22.57 -14.72 -16.34
N LYS A 323 -22.22 -15.86 -15.76
CA LYS A 323 -22.43 -16.20 -14.35
C LYS A 323 -21.08 -16.43 -13.69
N TRP A 324 -20.93 -15.90 -12.48
CA TRP A 324 -19.79 -16.15 -11.59
C TRP A 324 -20.29 -17.01 -10.43
N SER A 325 -19.69 -18.19 -10.29
CA SER A 325 -19.88 -19.05 -9.12
C SER A 325 -19.16 -18.48 -7.89
N LYS A 326 -19.49 -18.95 -6.68
CA LYS A 326 -18.84 -18.46 -5.45
C LYS A 326 -17.32 -18.66 -5.49
N GLU A 327 -16.89 -19.74 -6.13
CA GLU A 327 -15.49 -20.14 -6.28
C GLU A 327 -14.71 -19.26 -7.27
N GLU A 328 -15.40 -18.54 -8.16
CA GLU A 328 -14.78 -17.62 -9.12
C GLU A 328 -14.83 -16.16 -8.66
N LEU A 329 -15.50 -15.91 -7.53
CA LEU A 329 -15.64 -14.58 -6.96
C LEU A 329 -14.46 -14.24 -6.07
N ILE A 330 -14.09 -12.97 -6.11
CA ILE A 330 -13.09 -12.39 -5.23
C ILE A 330 -13.77 -11.53 -4.16
N PRO A 331 -13.09 -11.22 -3.05
CA PRO A 331 -13.65 -10.37 -2.01
C PRO A 331 -14.00 -8.99 -2.53
N ASN A 332 -14.96 -8.35 -1.87
CA ASN A 332 -15.24 -6.94 -2.11
C ASN A 332 -13.99 -6.10 -1.82
N PRO A 333 -13.76 -4.99 -2.56
CA PRO A 333 -12.55 -4.17 -2.43
C PRO A 333 -12.24 -3.75 -1.00
N HIS A 334 -13.27 -3.44 -0.20
CA HIS A 334 -13.11 -3.08 1.21
C HIS A 334 -12.47 -4.19 2.08
N PHE A 335 -12.89 -5.45 1.92
CA PHE A 335 -12.28 -6.56 2.65
C PHE A 335 -10.80 -6.71 2.26
N PHE A 336 -10.52 -6.65 0.95
CA PHE A 336 -9.18 -6.83 0.45
C PHE A 336 -8.26 -5.66 0.83
N GLU A 337 -8.78 -4.43 0.85
CA GLU A 337 -8.10 -3.25 1.39
C GLU A 337 -7.72 -3.46 2.86
N ARG A 338 -8.67 -3.90 3.70
CA ARG A 338 -8.40 -4.16 5.12
C ARG A 338 -7.30 -5.22 5.30
N LEU A 339 -7.35 -6.28 4.51
CA LEU A 339 -6.35 -7.34 4.52
C LEU A 339 -4.96 -6.82 4.14
N VAL A 340 -4.87 -6.06 3.04
CA VAL A 340 -3.60 -5.47 2.61
C VAL A 340 -3.08 -4.47 3.63
N ASN A 341 -3.95 -3.62 4.21
CA ASN A 341 -3.57 -2.70 5.28
C ASN A 341 -2.93 -3.44 6.46
N HIS A 342 -3.58 -4.51 6.91
CA HIS A 342 -3.11 -5.36 8.00
C HIS A 342 -1.72 -5.92 7.70
N VAL A 343 -1.57 -6.56 6.54
CA VAL A 343 -0.31 -7.16 6.11
C VAL A 343 0.82 -6.13 6.03
N LEU A 344 0.55 -4.93 5.50
CA LEU A 344 1.55 -3.85 5.43
C LEU A 344 1.97 -3.37 6.83
N LYS A 345 1.01 -3.25 7.77
CA LYS A 345 1.29 -2.88 9.17
C LYS A 345 2.09 -3.96 9.89
N THR A 346 1.73 -5.23 9.74
CA THR A 346 2.48 -6.36 10.31
C THR A 346 3.88 -6.44 9.74
N TYR A 347 4.04 -6.28 8.43
CA TYR A 347 5.35 -6.23 7.79
C TYR A 347 6.23 -5.13 8.38
N LEU A 348 5.69 -3.91 8.54
CA LEU A 348 6.42 -2.82 9.16
C LEU A 348 6.86 -3.18 10.59
N LYS A 349 5.93 -3.67 11.42
CA LYS A 349 6.21 -4.05 12.82
C LYS A 349 7.33 -5.09 12.90
N ARG A 350 7.24 -6.18 12.12
CA ARG A 350 8.21 -7.29 12.13
C ARG A 350 9.59 -6.92 11.61
N ASN A 351 9.68 -5.92 10.72
CA ASN A 351 10.94 -5.49 10.09
C ASN A 351 11.49 -4.18 10.66
N SER A 352 10.81 -3.60 11.65
CA SER A 352 11.34 -2.50 12.44
C SER A 352 12.14 -3.08 13.60
N SER A 353 13.31 -2.53 13.87
CA SER A 353 14.13 -2.99 14.99
C SER A 353 13.33 -2.82 16.28
N GLU A 354 13.10 -3.90 17.03
CA GLU A 354 12.44 -3.84 18.33
C GLU A 354 13.18 -2.83 19.23
N VAL A 355 12.41 -2.03 19.96
CA VAL A 355 12.89 -1.41 21.18
C VAL A 355 13.12 -2.56 22.16
N LEU A 356 14.39 -2.90 22.42
CA LEU A 356 14.78 -3.67 23.60
C LEU A 356 14.26 -2.99 24.89
#